data_AF-A0A3E4TRV3-F1
#
_entry.id   AF-A0A3E4TRV3-F1
#
_cell.length_a   1.000
_cell.length_b   1.000
_cell.length_c   1.000
_cell.angle_alpha   90.00
_cell.angle_beta   90.00
_cell.angle_gamma   90.00
#
_symmetry.space_group_name_H-M   'P 1'
#
loop_
_entity.id
_entity.type
_entity.pdbx_description
1 polymer ?
#
loop_
_entity_poly.entity_id
_entity_poly.type
_entity_poly.pdbx_seq_one_letter_code
_entity_poly.pdbx_strand_id
1 'polypeptide(L)'
;MTAFSLFGDYIEIPTDAEIRSDMVMQDMASLEEDSSALLNEGDYDRFLAFYSTVPTESTQETSVHVENLQGDWAKRGIIFDKQSKARLISVVFHDSWDDADYLFIGHIGVLFPVSADALYFVEKIAFQEPYQLSKFASRVELNDYLMSKYDVSFGQPTAAPFIMENDKLMEEYRQKPDKS
;
A
#
# COMPACT_ATOMS: atom_id res chain seq x y z
N MET A 1 12.46 -7.06 -8.51
CA MET A 1 12.49 -6.01 -7.47
C MET A 1 11.07 -5.50 -7.25
N THR A 2 10.66 -5.32 -6.00
CA THR A 2 9.35 -4.78 -5.54
C THR A 2 9.52 -3.39 -4.91
N ALA A 3 8.47 -2.58 -4.80
CA ALA A 3 8.58 -1.30 -4.07
C ALA A 3 8.98 -1.52 -2.60
N PHE A 4 8.51 -2.61 -2.01
CA PHE A 4 8.95 -3.09 -0.69
C PHE A 4 10.47 -3.29 -0.64
N SER A 5 11.06 -3.96 -1.63
CA SER A 5 12.52 -4.15 -1.67
C SER A 5 13.31 -2.84 -1.86
N LEU A 6 12.74 -1.83 -2.52
CA LEU A 6 13.36 -0.50 -2.65
C LEU A 6 13.29 0.31 -1.34
N PHE A 7 12.30 0.01 -0.50
CA PHE A 7 12.04 0.71 0.76
C PHE A 7 12.45 -0.10 2.01
N GLY A 8 12.85 -1.37 1.86
CA GLY A 8 12.95 -2.37 2.93
C GLY A 8 13.87 -1.99 4.10
N ASP A 9 14.85 -1.13 3.85
CA ASP A 9 15.78 -0.60 4.86
C ASP A 9 15.13 0.46 5.78
N TYR A 10 13.98 1.02 5.37
CA TYR A 10 13.24 2.06 6.10
C TYR A 10 11.96 1.54 6.76
N ILE A 11 11.76 0.22 6.78
CA ILE A 11 10.63 -0.44 7.43
C ILE A 11 11.10 -1.65 8.24
N GLU A 12 10.82 -1.64 9.53
CA GLU A 12 11.05 -2.78 10.40
C GLU A 12 9.77 -3.64 10.45
N ILE A 13 9.95 -4.95 10.23
CA ILE A 13 8.90 -5.94 10.35
C ILE A 13 9.49 -7.10 11.15
N PRO A 14 8.94 -7.42 12.33
CA PRO A 14 9.38 -8.54 13.14
C PRO A 14 9.31 -9.86 12.36
N THR A 15 10.27 -10.75 12.59
CA THR A 15 10.31 -12.07 11.94
C THR A 15 9.16 -12.99 12.37
N ASP A 16 8.53 -12.69 13.49
CA ASP A 16 7.37 -13.39 14.04
C ASP A 16 6.04 -12.65 13.79
N ALA A 17 6.06 -11.60 12.93
CA ALA A 17 4.85 -10.92 12.52
C ALA A 17 3.87 -11.89 11.86
N GLU A 18 2.59 -11.77 12.22
CA GLU A 18 1.54 -12.63 11.69
C GLU A 18 1.41 -12.48 10.16
N ILE A 19 1.36 -13.63 9.47
CA ILE A 19 1.15 -13.76 8.03
C ILE A 19 -0.25 -14.34 7.77
N ARG A 20 -1.04 -13.68 6.92
CA ARG A 20 -2.37 -14.11 6.48
C ARG A 20 -2.37 -14.33 4.96
N SER A 21 -2.88 -15.48 4.51
CA SER A 21 -2.60 -16.06 3.18
C SER A 21 -3.56 -15.65 2.05
N ASP A 22 -4.57 -14.84 2.37
CA ASP A 22 -5.86 -14.91 1.68
C ASP A 22 -5.86 -14.20 0.31
N MET A 23 -4.98 -13.21 0.13
CA MET A 23 -4.83 -12.46 -1.13
C MET A 23 -3.42 -12.44 -1.70
N VAL A 24 -2.42 -12.81 -0.90
CA VAL A 24 -1.00 -12.71 -1.29
C VAL A 24 -0.63 -13.74 -2.39
N MET A 25 -1.41 -14.83 -2.54
CA MET A 25 -1.10 -15.92 -3.48
C MET A 25 -1.00 -15.55 -4.97
N GLN A 26 -1.70 -14.51 -5.44
CA GLN A 26 -1.60 -14.13 -6.87
C GLN A 26 -0.26 -13.46 -7.20
N ASP A 27 0.24 -12.60 -6.30
CA ASP A 27 1.59 -12.03 -6.44
C ASP A 27 2.68 -13.09 -6.18
N MET A 28 2.37 -14.14 -5.39
CA MET A 28 3.29 -15.26 -5.12
C MET A 28 3.68 -16.05 -6.36
N ALA A 29 2.74 -16.37 -7.26
CA ALA A 29 3.07 -17.12 -8.47
C ALA A 29 4.14 -16.41 -9.32
N SER A 30 4.12 -15.07 -9.33
CA SER A 30 5.11 -14.26 -10.05
C SER A 30 6.45 -14.16 -9.31
N LEU A 31 6.44 -14.14 -7.97
CA LEU A 31 7.65 -14.10 -7.13
C LEU A 31 8.34 -15.48 -7.01
N GLU A 32 7.59 -16.58 -7.11
CA GLU A 32 8.14 -17.94 -7.18
C GLU A 32 8.84 -18.19 -8.53
N GLU A 33 8.33 -17.62 -9.62
CA GLU A 33 8.97 -17.68 -10.94
C GLU A 33 10.24 -16.81 -11.05
N ASP A 34 10.32 -15.70 -10.29
CA ASP A 34 11.49 -14.81 -10.25
C ASP A 34 11.90 -14.45 -8.80
N SER A 35 12.59 -15.40 -8.15
CA SER A 35 13.11 -15.24 -6.80
C SER A 35 14.19 -14.15 -6.66
N SER A 36 14.70 -13.59 -7.77
CA SER A 36 15.61 -12.44 -7.75
C SER A 36 14.90 -11.13 -7.36
N ALA A 37 13.57 -11.14 -7.26
CA ALA A 37 12.79 -9.98 -6.87
C ALA A 37 12.89 -9.62 -5.38
N LEU A 38 13.34 -10.56 -4.53
CA LEU A 38 13.58 -10.38 -3.10
C LEU A 38 15.09 -10.36 -2.85
N LEU A 39 15.55 -9.32 -2.16
CA LEU A 39 16.97 -8.96 -2.14
C LEU A 39 17.77 -9.76 -1.10
N ASN A 40 17.15 -10.19 0.02
CA ASN A 40 17.83 -10.88 1.11
C ASN A 40 17.04 -12.08 1.65
N GLU A 41 17.75 -13.00 2.34
CA GLU A 41 17.12 -14.05 3.16
C GLU A 41 16.24 -13.41 4.25
N GLY A 42 15.00 -13.89 4.40
CA GLY A 42 14.02 -13.34 5.36
C GLY A 42 13.16 -12.18 4.83
N ASP A 43 13.50 -11.59 3.67
CA ASP A 43 12.64 -10.57 3.05
C ASP A 43 11.31 -11.15 2.56
N TYR A 44 11.26 -12.47 2.30
CA TYR A 44 10.03 -13.17 1.92
C TYR A 44 8.97 -13.14 3.03
N ASP A 45 9.32 -13.55 4.26
CA ASP A 45 8.37 -13.55 5.37
C ASP A 45 7.97 -12.12 5.77
N ARG A 46 8.92 -11.17 5.72
CA ARG A 46 8.63 -9.75 5.93
C ARG A 46 7.67 -9.20 4.87
N PHE A 47 7.88 -9.58 3.61
CA PHE A 47 6.98 -9.22 2.51
C PHE A 47 5.58 -9.81 2.74
N LEU A 48 5.49 -11.11 3.02
CA LEU A 48 4.22 -11.79 3.30
C LEU A 48 3.49 -11.14 4.48
N ALA A 49 4.20 -10.85 5.56
CA ALA A 49 3.64 -10.14 6.69
C ALA A 49 3.12 -8.77 6.23
N PHE A 50 3.93 -7.94 5.57
CA PHE A 50 3.49 -6.59 5.17
C PHE A 50 2.21 -6.58 4.31
N TYR A 51 2.10 -7.49 3.35
CA TYR A 51 0.96 -7.59 2.43
C TYR A 51 -0.21 -8.43 2.94
N SER A 52 -0.12 -8.99 4.15
CA SER A 52 -1.23 -9.73 4.76
C SER A 52 -2.46 -8.84 4.92
N THR A 53 -3.63 -9.44 4.67
CA THR A 53 -4.94 -8.82 4.84
C THR A 53 -5.14 -8.33 6.27
N VAL A 54 -5.97 -7.29 6.44
CA VAL A 54 -6.33 -6.75 7.76
C VAL A 54 -7.84 -6.82 7.94
N PRO A 55 -8.35 -7.58 8.93
CA PRO A 55 -9.78 -7.61 9.22
C PRO A 55 -10.33 -6.21 9.52
N THR A 56 -11.52 -5.90 8.99
CA THR A 56 -12.19 -4.62 9.22
C THR A 56 -13.70 -4.80 9.38
N GLU A 57 -14.41 -3.69 9.59
CA GLU A 57 -15.85 -3.63 9.71
C GLU A 57 -16.55 -3.40 8.36
N SER A 58 -17.78 -3.92 8.23
CA SER A 58 -18.68 -3.68 7.10
C SER A 58 -19.24 -2.25 7.13
N THR A 59 -18.43 -1.30 6.69
CA THR A 59 -18.75 0.13 6.63
C THR A 59 -18.09 0.79 5.42
N GLN A 60 -18.58 1.95 5.01
CA GLN A 60 -17.96 2.78 3.98
C GLN A 60 -17.06 3.89 4.55
N GLU A 61 -16.99 4.00 5.88
CA GLU A 61 -16.24 5.04 6.58
C GLU A 61 -14.72 4.80 6.50
N THR A 62 -14.03 5.54 5.65
CA THR A 62 -12.57 5.41 5.47
C THR A 62 -11.79 5.56 6.79
N SER A 63 -12.25 6.39 7.73
CA SER A 63 -11.58 6.57 9.03
C SER A 63 -11.51 5.27 9.85
N VAL A 64 -12.58 4.47 9.86
CA VAL A 64 -12.61 3.17 10.54
C VAL A 64 -11.56 2.23 9.95
N HIS A 65 -11.45 2.20 8.62
CA HIS A 65 -10.46 1.37 7.93
C HIS A 65 -9.02 1.82 8.19
N VAL A 66 -8.77 3.12 8.22
CA VAL A 66 -7.45 3.68 8.56
C VAL A 66 -7.05 3.27 9.99
N GLU A 67 -7.96 3.41 10.95
CA GLU A 67 -7.70 3.02 12.35
C GLU A 67 -7.44 1.52 12.49
N ASN A 68 -8.21 0.68 11.80
CA ASN A 68 -8.02 -0.77 11.81
C ASN A 68 -6.67 -1.18 11.20
N LEU A 69 -6.30 -0.59 10.05
CA LEU A 69 -5.01 -0.84 9.41
C LEU A 69 -3.84 -0.42 10.31
N GLN A 70 -3.90 0.78 10.88
CA GLN A 70 -2.88 1.29 11.81
C GLN A 70 -2.76 0.42 13.05
N GLY A 71 -3.90 0.03 13.63
CA GLY A 71 -3.95 -0.84 14.80
C GLY A 71 -3.37 -2.23 14.53
N ASP A 72 -3.64 -2.80 13.36
CA ASP A 72 -3.10 -4.09 12.95
C ASP A 72 -1.59 -4.03 12.68
N TRP A 73 -1.10 -3.02 11.95
CA TRP A 73 0.34 -2.81 11.77
C TRP A 73 1.07 -2.64 13.11
N ALA A 74 0.49 -1.86 14.03
CA ALA A 74 1.05 -1.68 15.36
C ALA A 74 1.08 -3.00 16.17
N LYS A 75 0.01 -3.81 16.11
CA LYS A 75 -0.05 -5.13 16.78
C LYS A 75 0.99 -6.09 16.23
N ARG A 76 1.28 -6.04 14.92
CA ARG A 76 2.32 -6.84 14.26
C ARG A 76 3.72 -6.25 14.38
N GLY A 77 3.88 -5.13 15.09
CA GLY A 77 5.16 -4.49 15.34
C GLY A 77 5.80 -3.84 14.11
N ILE A 78 5.01 -3.53 13.08
CA ILE A 78 5.50 -2.89 11.86
C ILE A 78 5.82 -1.42 12.17
N ILE A 79 7.07 -1.02 11.96
CA ILE A 79 7.56 0.33 12.29
C ILE A 79 8.21 0.93 11.05
N PHE A 80 7.77 2.13 10.67
CA PHE A 80 8.36 2.90 9.58
C PHE A 80 9.40 3.90 10.12
N ASP A 81 10.54 4.00 9.45
CA ASP A 81 11.57 4.98 9.81
C ASP A 81 11.09 6.40 9.54
N LYS A 82 10.86 7.14 10.63
CA LYS A 82 10.40 8.53 10.61
C LYS A 82 11.48 9.49 10.09
N GLN A 83 12.76 9.12 10.19
CA GLN A 83 13.89 9.91 9.71
C GLN A 83 14.15 9.71 8.21
N SER A 84 13.61 8.66 7.61
CA SER A 84 13.73 8.43 6.17
C SER A 84 13.15 9.61 5.40
N LYS A 85 13.85 10.01 4.33
CA LYS A 85 13.30 10.96 3.35
C LYS A 85 12.40 10.26 2.35
N ALA A 86 12.55 8.96 2.16
CA ALA A 86 11.63 8.18 1.34
C ALA A 86 10.33 7.95 2.11
N ARG A 87 9.23 7.81 1.38
CA ARG A 87 7.91 7.50 1.92
C ARG A 87 7.28 6.38 1.12
N LEU A 88 6.77 5.37 1.79
CA LEU A 88 6.02 4.30 1.14
C LEU A 88 4.58 4.79 0.93
N ILE A 89 4.09 4.74 -0.30
CA ILE A 89 2.73 5.13 -0.64
C ILE A 89 1.96 3.86 -0.96
N SER A 90 0.96 3.55 -0.15
CA SER A 90 0.13 2.34 -0.28
C SER A 90 -1.31 2.73 -0.61
N VAL A 91 -1.84 2.21 -1.71
CA VAL A 91 -3.27 2.28 -2.03
C VAL A 91 -3.94 1.04 -1.45
N VAL A 92 -4.82 1.27 -0.48
CA VAL A 92 -5.49 0.24 0.30
C VAL A 92 -6.93 0.12 -0.14
N PHE A 93 -7.38 -1.11 -0.36
CA PHE A 93 -8.73 -1.45 -0.78
C PHE A 93 -9.48 -2.12 0.36
N HIS A 94 -10.80 -1.95 0.35
CA HIS A 94 -11.74 -2.66 1.21
C HIS A 94 -12.49 -3.66 0.32
N ASP A 95 -12.38 -4.95 0.64
CA ASP A 95 -13.18 -6.01 0.03
C ASP A 95 -14.04 -6.71 1.09
N SER A 96 -15.19 -7.19 0.65
CA SER A 96 -16.26 -7.74 1.48
C SER A 96 -16.69 -9.06 0.90
N TRP A 97 -16.51 -10.14 1.67
CA TRP A 97 -16.99 -11.48 1.35
C TRP A 97 -18.12 -11.85 2.31
N ASP A 98 -18.89 -12.90 1.97
CA ASP A 98 -20.14 -13.28 2.66
C ASP A 98 -20.04 -13.30 4.21
N ASP A 99 -18.88 -13.64 4.77
CA ASP A 99 -18.68 -13.79 6.22
C ASP A 99 -17.65 -12.81 6.84
N ALA A 100 -16.96 -11.97 6.04
CA ALA A 100 -15.90 -11.09 6.55
C ALA A 100 -15.54 -9.94 5.59
N ASP A 101 -15.15 -8.81 6.20
CA ASP A 101 -14.56 -7.65 5.51
C ASP A 101 -13.08 -7.53 5.87
N TYR A 102 -12.26 -7.16 4.90
CA TYR A 102 -10.83 -6.97 5.11
C TYR A 102 -10.25 -5.89 4.19
N LEU A 103 -9.07 -5.41 4.60
CA LEU A 103 -8.26 -4.44 3.90
C LEU A 103 -7.05 -5.13 3.31
N PHE A 104 -6.63 -4.71 2.11
CA PHE A 104 -5.41 -5.17 1.48
C PHE A 104 -4.74 -4.07 0.68
N ILE A 105 -3.42 -4.14 0.54
CA ILE A 105 -2.64 -3.22 -0.29
C ILE A 105 -2.74 -3.69 -1.75
N GLY A 106 -3.49 -2.97 -2.58
CA GLY A 106 -3.63 -3.31 -4.00
C GLY A 106 -2.63 -2.60 -4.92
N HIS A 107 -2.02 -1.51 -4.47
CA HIS A 107 -0.92 -0.86 -5.18
C HIS A 107 0.05 -0.17 -4.22
N ILE A 108 1.32 -0.11 -4.62
CA ILE A 108 2.37 0.50 -3.82
C ILE A 108 3.44 1.19 -4.68
N GLY A 109 4.04 2.25 -4.14
CA GLY A 109 5.24 2.85 -4.69
C GLY A 109 6.04 3.62 -3.63
N VAL A 110 7.20 4.14 -4.02
CA VAL A 110 8.08 4.90 -3.14
C VAL A 110 8.15 6.35 -3.61
N LEU A 111 7.81 7.27 -2.70
CA LEU A 111 7.85 8.71 -2.90
C LEU A 111 9.13 9.30 -2.31
N PHE A 112 9.78 10.16 -3.08
CA PHE A 112 10.94 10.94 -2.68
C PHE A 112 10.59 12.43 -2.77
N PRO A 113 10.32 13.09 -1.63
CA PRO A 113 10.17 14.54 -1.57
C PRO A 113 11.54 15.21 -1.74
N VAL A 114 11.78 15.84 -2.90
CA VAL A 114 13.05 16.50 -3.23
C VAL A 114 13.02 17.97 -2.85
N SER A 115 11.87 18.63 -3.03
CA SER A 115 11.58 20.00 -2.58
C SER A 115 10.10 20.15 -2.23
N ALA A 116 9.69 21.34 -1.81
CA ALA A 116 8.29 21.63 -1.49
C ALA A 116 7.33 21.45 -2.68
N ASP A 117 7.85 21.55 -3.91
CA ASP A 117 7.14 21.54 -5.18
C ASP A 117 7.61 20.42 -6.13
N ALA A 118 8.39 19.46 -5.61
CA ALA A 118 8.88 18.33 -6.40
C ALA A 118 8.89 17.04 -5.59
N LEU A 119 7.98 16.16 -5.94
CA LEU A 119 7.88 14.80 -5.45
C LEU A 119 8.17 13.84 -6.60
N TYR A 120 9.06 12.88 -6.36
CA TYR A 120 9.41 11.84 -7.32
C TYR A 120 8.82 10.52 -6.84
N PHE A 121 7.92 9.94 -7.63
CA PHE A 121 7.23 8.70 -7.29
C PHE A 121 7.74 7.58 -8.18
N VAL A 122 8.28 6.52 -7.56
CA VAL A 122 8.76 5.32 -8.21
C VAL A 122 7.75 4.21 -7.95
N GLU A 123 7.11 3.70 -9.01
CA GLU A 123 6.11 2.64 -8.92
C GLU A 123 6.36 1.56 -9.95
N LYS A 124 5.72 0.41 -9.74
CA LYS A 124 5.64 -0.66 -10.73
C LYS A 124 4.16 -0.85 -11.06
N ILE A 125 3.76 -0.54 -12.30
CA ILE A 125 2.34 -0.59 -12.70
C ILE A 125 1.87 -2.03 -12.87
N ALA A 126 2.73 -2.90 -13.40
CA ALA A 126 2.46 -4.32 -13.59
C ALA A 126 3.75 -5.11 -13.41
N PHE A 127 3.65 -6.38 -13.03
CA PHE A 127 4.82 -7.23 -12.76
C PHE A 127 5.79 -7.32 -13.96
N GLN A 128 5.26 -7.28 -15.18
CA GLN A 128 6.04 -7.40 -16.42
C GLN A 128 6.60 -6.06 -16.93
N GLU A 129 6.12 -4.92 -16.41
CA GLU A 129 6.54 -3.59 -16.85
C GLU A 129 7.76 -3.09 -16.05
N PRO A 130 8.64 -2.26 -16.66
CA PRO A 130 9.71 -1.62 -15.94
C PRO A 130 9.15 -0.66 -14.88
N TYR A 131 10.00 -0.31 -13.92
CA TYR A 131 9.68 0.76 -12.97
C TYR A 131 9.48 2.08 -13.69
N GLN A 132 8.42 2.79 -13.30
CA GLN A 132 8.15 4.15 -13.76
C GLN A 132 8.58 5.14 -12.68
N LEU A 133 9.26 6.20 -13.11
CA LEU A 133 9.49 7.39 -12.31
C LEU A 133 8.60 8.53 -12.82
N SER A 134 7.72 9.01 -11.96
CA SER A 134 6.83 10.15 -12.23
C SER A 134 7.17 11.32 -11.32
N LYS A 135 7.07 12.55 -11.83
CA LYS A 135 7.23 13.78 -11.04
C LYS A 135 5.86 14.39 -10.78
N PHE A 136 5.59 14.75 -9.53
CA PHE A 136 4.41 15.47 -9.09
C PHE A 136 4.81 16.76 -8.37
N ALA A 137 4.02 17.81 -8.50
CA ALA A 137 4.27 19.06 -7.80
C ALA A 137 3.82 19.01 -6.33
N SER A 138 2.88 18.12 -6.00
CA SER A 138 2.30 18.03 -4.66
C SER A 138 1.67 16.66 -4.39
N ARG A 139 1.33 16.39 -3.12
CA ARG A 139 0.56 15.20 -2.71
C ARG A 139 -0.85 15.20 -3.27
N VAL A 140 -1.39 16.38 -3.57
CA VAL A 140 -2.67 16.54 -4.26
C VAL A 140 -2.61 15.94 -5.67
N GLU A 141 -1.57 16.27 -6.45
CA GLU A 141 -1.42 15.70 -7.80
C GLU A 141 -1.16 14.19 -7.76
N LEU A 142 -0.38 13.71 -6.78
CA LEU A 142 -0.16 12.28 -6.57
C LEU A 142 -1.47 11.57 -6.19
N ASN A 143 -2.28 12.16 -5.31
CA ASN A 143 -3.59 11.64 -4.94
C ASN A 143 -4.48 11.50 -6.18
N ASP A 144 -4.64 12.58 -6.94
CA ASP A 144 -5.51 12.60 -8.12
C ASP A 144 -5.07 11.57 -9.15
N TYR A 145 -3.76 11.44 -9.36
CA TYR A 145 -3.19 10.40 -10.22
C TYR A 145 -3.56 8.99 -9.75
N LEU A 146 -3.32 8.66 -8.48
CA LEU A 146 -3.62 7.34 -7.93
C LEU A 146 -5.13 7.06 -7.91
N MET A 147 -5.95 8.00 -7.45
CA MET A 147 -7.41 7.84 -7.40
C MET A 147 -8.04 7.79 -8.80
N SER A 148 -7.46 8.46 -9.80
CA SER A 148 -7.94 8.31 -11.18
C SER A 148 -7.80 6.88 -11.72
N LYS A 149 -6.84 6.12 -11.20
CA LYS A 149 -6.58 4.72 -11.57
C LYS A 149 -7.35 3.71 -10.72
N TYR A 150 -7.44 3.98 -9.41
CA TYR A 150 -7.89 2.97 -8.44
C TYR A 150 -9.30 3.23 -7.89
N ASP A 151 -9.75 4.49 -7.78
CA ASP A 151 -11.11 4.84 -7.37
C ASP A 151 -12.03 5.00 -8.61
N VAL A 152 -12.20 3.90 -9.34
CA VAL A 152 -12.93 3.87 -10.63
C VAL A 152 -14.30 3.20 -10.56
N SER A 153 -14.59 2.46 -9.49
CA SER A 153 -15.82 1.70 -9.33
C SER A 153 -16.95 2.55 -8.73
N PHE A 154 -18.15 2.45 -9.32
CA PHE A 154 -19.35 3.13 -8.85
C PHE A 154 -20.25 2.19 -8.03
N GLY A 155 -20.88 2.73 -6.96
CA GLY A 155 -21.92 2.03 -6.21
C GLY A 155 -21.49 0.76 -5.48
N GLN A 156 -20.20 0.63 -5.13
CA GLN A 156 -19.72 -0.51 -4.35
C GLN A 156 -20.27 -0.45 -2.92
N PRO A 157 -20.59 -1.60 -2.30
CA PRO A 157 -20.98 -1.67 -0.90
C PRO A 157 -19.79 -1.37 0.03
N THR A 158 -18.56 -1.55 -0.46
CA THR A 158 -17.31 -1.29 0.27
C THR A 158 -16.89 0.18 0.22
N ALA A 159 -16.01 0.56 1.13
CA ALA A 159 -15.42 1.90 1.16
C ALA A 159 -14.58 2.17 -0.10
N ALA A 160 -14.47 3.45 -0.46
CA ALA A 160 -13.53 3.87 -1.50
C ALA A 160 -12.08 3.53 -1.09
N PRO A 161 -11.18 3.21 -2.05
CA PRO A 161 -9.78 3.02 -1.76
C PRO A 161 -9.17 4.27 -1.11
N PHE A 162 -8.21 4.08 -0.21
CA PHE A 162 -7.52 5.17 0.46
C PHE A 162 -6.00 5.06 0.36
N ILE A 163 -5.32 6.18 0.56
CA ILE A 163 -3.87 6.28 0.35
C ILE A 163 -3.18 6.51 1.69
N MET A 164 -2.31 5.57 2.06
CA MET A 164 -1.41 5.70 3.20
C MET A 164 -0.05 6.21 2.75
N GLU A 165 0.51 7.16 3.49
CA GLU A 165 1.93 7.53 3.46
C GLU A 165 2.59 6.97 4.72
N ASN A 166 3.41 5.92 4.56
CA ASN A 166 3.87 5.07 5.65
C ASN A 166 2.67 4.57 6.49
N ASP A 167 2.71 4.80 7.80
CA ASP A 167 1.71 4.42 8.80
C ASP A 167 0.56 5.43 8.94
N LYS A 168 0.45 6.44 8.09
CA LYS A 168 -0.56 7.50 8.21
C LYS A 168 -1.38 7.65 6.95
N LEU A 169 -2.65 8.05 7.12
CA LEU A 169 -3.43 8.56 6.00
C LEU A 169 -2.68 9.74 5.37
N MET A 170 -2.52 9.73 4.05
CA MET A 170 -1.83 10.81 3.35
C MET A 170 -2.57 12.13 3.59
N GLU A 171 -1.84 13.20 3.96
CA GLU A 171 -2.43 14.47 4.44
C GLU A 171 -3.42 15.10 3.44
N GLU A 172 -3.19 14.92 2.15
CA GLU A 172 -4.02 15.45 1.05
C GLU A 172 -4.91 14.36 0.41
N TYR A 173 -5.17 13.28 1.14
CA TYR A 173 -6.06 12.23 0.67
C TYR A 173 -7.45 12.80 0.39
N ARG A 174 -7.96 12.50 -0.80
CA ARG A 174 -9.34 12.75 -1.19
C ARG A 174 -9.80 11.71 -2.17
N GLN A 175 -11.06 11.31 -2.04
CA GLN A 175 -11.71 10.45 -3.04
C GLN A 175 -11.79 11.18 -4.38
N LYS A 176 -11.95 10.42 -5.47
CA LYS A 176 -12.10 11.00 -6.80
C LYS A 176 -13.36 11.90 -6.83
N PRO A 177 -13.24 13.19 -7.20
CA PRO A 177 -14.41 14.04 -7.40
C PRO A 177 -15.22 13.52 -8.59
N ASP A 178 -16.53 13.47 -8.44
CA ASP A 178 -17.51 13.00 -9.43
C ASP A 178 -17.29 11.55 -9.89
N LYS A 179 -17.90 10.61 -9.16
CA LYS A 179 -18.20 9.29 -9.69
C LYS A 179 -19.51 9.40 -10.48
N SER A 180 -19.51 10.03 -11.66
CA SER A 180 -20.71 10.18 -12.51
C SER A 180 -20.83 9.05 -13.53
#